data_AF-C5Z841-F1
#
_entry.id   AF-C5Z841-F1
#
_cell.length_a   1.000
_cell.length_b   1.000
_cell.length_c   1.000
_cell.angle_alpha   90.00
_cell.angle_beta   90.00
_cell.angle_gamma   90.00
#
_symmetry.space_group_name_H-M   'P 1'
#
loop_
_entity.id
_entity.type
_entity.pdbx_description
1 polymer ?
#
loop_
_entity_poly.entity_id
_entity_poly.type
_entity_poly.pdbx_seq_one_letter_code
_entity_poly.pdbx_strand_id
1 'polypeptide(L)'
;MASSADPDASSTPPSAPQPEPARKGVRVVVKGRVTGVGFRDWTASTAESLGLAGWVRNRRDGSVEALLSGDPAKIEDMITRRLPVGPPAATVTAVVPSPAEPVDPSAGFEIKFTV
;
A
#
# COMPACT_ATOMS: atom_id res chain seq x y z
N MET A 1 7.31 42.38 28.30
CA MET A 1 7.25 41.27 29.26
C MET A 1 6.69 40.07 28.49
N ALA A 2 7.60 39.31 27.87
CA ALA A 2 7.89 37.89 28.16
C ALA A 2 6.78 36.95 27.63
N SER A 3 6.92 36.39 26.43
CA SER A 3 7.57 35.08 26.13
C SER A 3 6.95 33.89 26.85
N SER A 4 6.32 33.03 26.04
CA SER A 4 6.31 31.56 26.07
C SER A 4 6.05 31.16 24.60
N ALA A 5 6.91 30.55 23.77
CA ALA A 5 7.88 29.46 23.95
C ALA A 5 7.18 28.24 24.61
N ASP A 6 6.88 27.11 23.94
CA ASP A 6 7.65 26.31 22.98
C ASP A 6 6.74 25.26 22.24
N PRO A 7 7.28 24.40 21.33
CA PRO A 7 6.60 23.81 20.16
C PRO A 7 6.19 22.34 20.34
N ASP A 8 5.20 21.87 19.57
CA ASP A 8 5.01 20.43 19.34
C ASP A 8 4.77 20.13 17.86
N ALA A 9 5.65 19.29 17.34
CA ALA A 9 5.72 18.89 15.96
C ALA A 9 4.65 17.85 15.64
N SER A 10 3.56 18.27 15.00
CA SER A 10 2.87 17.38 14.05
C SER A 10 3.31 17.77 12.65
N SER A 11 4.41 17.14 12.22
CA SER A 11 4.83 17.08 10.83
C SER A 11 3.69 16.53 9.98
N THR A 12 2.86 17.41 9.45
CA THR A 12 2.26 17.23 8.14
C THR A 12 2.33 18.58 7.46
N PRO A 13 3.41 18.88 6.71
CA PRO A 13 3.28 19.95 5.74
C PRO A 13 2.24 19.49 4.70
N PRO A 14 1.17 20.24 4.44
CA PRO A 14 0.47 20.14 3.17
C PRO A 14 1.38 20.79 2.12
N SER A 15 2.45 20.08 1.74
CA SER A 15 3.42 20.58 0.77
C SER A 15 2.79 20.60 -0.63
N ALA A 16 2.20 21.75 -0.95
CA ALA A 16 2.10 22.38 -2.27
C ALA A 16 1.35 21.60 -3.39
N PRO A 17 0.70 22.31 -4.32
CA PRO A 17 0.12 21.70 -5.51
C PRO A 17 1.26 21.26 -6.45
N GLN A 18 1.75 20.04 -6.28
CA GLN A 18 2.66 19.40 -7.23
C GLN A 18 1.86 19.01 -8.48
N PRO A 19 2.37 19.26 -9.70
CA PRO A 19 1.64 19.11 -10.96
C PRO A 19 1.11 17.69 -11.03
N GLU A 20 -0.19 17.53 -11.23
CA GLU A 20 -0.95 16.27 -11.16
C GLU A 20 -0.07 15.04 -11.43
N PRO A 21 0.51 14.40 -10.39
CA PRO A 21 1.41 13.30 -10.65
C PRO A 21 0.55 12.22 -11.27
N ALA A 22 0.95 11.72 -12.44
CA ALA A 22 0.26 10.67 -13.16
C ALA A 22 0.08 9.47 -12.22
N ARG A 23 -1.09 9.41 -11.56
CA ARG A 23 -1.41 8.36 -10.60
C ARG A 23 -1.44 7.05 -11.34
N LYS A 24 -0.70 6.08 -10.86
CA LYS A 24 -0.60 4.77 -11.49
C LYS A 24 -1.39 3.77 -10.68
N GLY A 25 -2.18 2.95 -11.35
CA GLY A 25 -2.75 1.73 -10.80
C GLY A 25 -1.85 0.55 -11.13
N VAL A 26 -1.49 -0.26 -10.14
CA VAL A 26 -0.76 -1.51 -10.35
C VAL A 26 -1.43 -2.59 -9.54
N ARG A 27 -1.90 -3.62 -10.24
CA ARG A 27 -2.39 -4.84 -9.63
C ARG A 27 -1.22 -5.78 -9.41
N VAL A 28 -1.11 -6.31 -8.21
CA VAL A 28 -0.03 -7.19 -7.83
C VAL A 28 -0.62 -8.51 -7.35
N VAL A 29 -0.15 -9.61 -7.93
CA VAL A 29 -0.47 -10.96 -7.46
C VAL A 29 0.73 -11.50 -6.72
N VAL A 30 0.56 -11.72 -5.42
CA VAL A 30 1.55 -12.30 -4.53
C VAL A 30 1.25 -13.79 -4.38
N LYS A 31 2.21 -14.62 -4.77
CA LYS A 31 2.15 -16.08 -4.63
C LYS A 31 3.03 -16.52 -3.47
N GLY A 32 2.66 -17.64 -2.84
CA GLY A 32 3.42 -18.26 -1.77
C GLY A 32 2.56 -18.60 -0.56
N ARG A 33 3.18 -18.68 0.62
CA ARG A 33 2.50 -18.89 1.90
C ARG A 33 2.03 -17.55 2.46
N VAL A 34 0.94 -17.03 1.87
CA VAL A 34 0.41 -15.67 2.15
C VAL A 34 -1.00 -15.66 2.73
N THR A 35 -1.63 -16.82 2.91
CA THR A 35 -2.94 -16.98 3.55
C THR A 35 -2.80 -17.48 4.99
N GLY A 36 -3.67 -17.02 5.88
CA GLY A 36 -3.63 -17.37 7.31
C GLY A 36 -2.50 -16.70 8.12
N VAL A 37 -1.74 -15.78 7.51
CA VAL A 37 -0.53 -15.15 8.09
C VAL A 37 -0.67 -13.64 8.31
N GLY A 38 -1.89 -13.09 8.19
CA GLY A 38 -2.14 -11.65 8.34
C GLY A 38 -1.67 -10.78 7.18
N PHE A 39 -1.33 -11.35 6.01
CA PHE A 39 -0.76 -10.62 4.88
C PHE A 39 -1.60 -9.42 4.44
N ARG A 40 -2.93 -9.57 4.41
CA ARG A 40 -3.88 -8.50 4.05
C ARG A 40 -3.80 -7.27 4.96
N ASP A 41 -3.71 -7.50 6.27
CA ASP A 41 -3.69 -6.45 7.29
C ASP A 41 -2.37 -5.69 7.25
N TRP A 42 -1.28 -6.44 7.12
CA TRP A 42 0.06 -5.91 6.92
C TRP A 42 0.17 -5.09 5.62
N THR A 43 -0.45 -5.58 4.54
CA THR A 43 -0.47 -4.87 3.24
C THR A 43 -1.23 -3.55 3.35
N ALA A 44 -2.40 -3.55 4.01
CA ALA A 44 -3.19 -2.35 4.24
C ALA A 44 -2.42 -1.32 5.06
N SER A 45 -1.89 -1.70 6.22
CA SER A 45 -1.10 -0.81 7.09
C SER A 45 0.12 -0.22 6.36
N THR A 46 0.78 -1.02 5.51
CA THR A 46 1.94 -0.56 4.72
C THR A 46 1.51 0.41 3.62
N ALA A 47 0.41 0.12 2.92
CA ALA A 47 -0.14 0.99 1.89
C ALA A 47 -0.59 2.33 2.48
N GLU A 48 -1.28 2.31 3.60
CA GLU A 48 -1.71 3.51 4.33
C GLU A 48 -0.51 4.34 4.80
N SER A 49 0.53 3.70 5.34
CA SER A 49 1.78 4.38 5.74
C SER A 49 2.48 5.06 4.56
N LEU A 50 2.37 4.49 3.37
CA LEU A 50 2.89 5.10 2.14
C LEU A 50 1.90 6.16 1.58
N GLY A 51 0.64 6.19 2.02
CA GLY A 51 -0.41 7.03 1.43
C GLY A 51 -0.84 6.53 0.05
N LEU A 52 -0.88 5.22 -0.14
CA LEU A 52 -1.42 4.54 -1.31
C LEU A 52 -2.89 4.17 -1.07
N ALA A 53 -3.71 4.32 -2.10
CA ALA A 53 -5.10 3.86 -2.12
C ALA A 53 -5.21 2.53 -2.87
N GLY A 54 -6.25 1.75 -2.61
CA GLY A 54 -6.30 0.42 -3.19
C GLY A 54 -7.20 -0.56 -2.48
N TRP A 55 -6.94 -1.82 -2.76
CA TRP A 55 -7.54 -2.91 -2.01
C TRP A 55 -6.63 -4.12 -2.00
N VAL A 56 -6.85 -5.02 -1.04
CA VAL A 56 -6.21 -6.33 -0.97
C VAL A 56 -7.26 -7.41 -0.76
N ARG A 57 -7.11 -8.55 -1.43
CA ARG A 57 -7.98 -9.72 -1.27
C ARG A 57 -7.20 -11.01 -1.39
N ASN A 58 -7.70 -12.05 -0.73
CA ASN A 58 -7.20 -13.40 -0.96
C ASN A 58 -7.90 -14.01 -2.18
N ARG A 59 -7.19 -14.87 -2.90
CA ARG A 59 -7.74 -15.70 -3.97
C ARG A 59 -7.93 -17.13 -3.47
N ARG A 60 -8.92 -17.85 -3.98
CA ARG A 60 -9.14 -19.29 -3.72
C ARG A 60 -7.94 -20.18 -4.04
N ASP A 61 -7.08 -19.73 -4.96
CA ASP A 61 -5.82 -20.38 -5.33
C ASP A 61 -4.75 -20.31 -4.22
N GLY A 62 -5.02 -19.63 -3.10
CA GLY A 62 -4.08 -19.43 -1.99
C GLY A 62 -3.14 -18.23 -2.16
N SER A 63 -3.20 -17.57 -3.32
CA SER A 63 -2.47 -16.33 -3.61
C SER A 63 -3.19 -15.09 -3.05
N VAL A 64 -2.45 -14.02 -2.79
CA VAL A 64 -3.02 -12.70 -2.43
C VAL A 64 -2.96 -11.79 -3.64
N GLU A 65 -3.99 -10.98 -3.81
CA GLU A 65 -4.06 -9.99 -4.87
C GLU A 65 -4.33 -8.62 -4.28
N ALA A 66 -3.50 -7.65 -4.64
CA ALA A 66 -3.63 -6.27 -4.22
C ALA A 66 -3.72 -5.35 -5.44
N LEU A 67 -4.46 -4.27 -5.32
CA LEU A 67 -4.42 -3.14 -6.24
C LEU A 67 -3.83 -1.96 -5.48
N LEU A 68 -2.74 -1.41 -6.00
CA LEU A 68 -2.05 -0.25 -5.47
C LEU A 68 -2.28 0.92 -6.42
N SER A 69 -2.76 2.04 -5.89
CA SER A 69 -3.03 3.27 -6.63
C SER A 69 -2.39 4.44 -5.91
N GLY A 70 -1.65 5.26 -6.65
CA GLY A 70 -1.00 6.43 -6.10
C GLY A 70 0.28 6.77 -6.85
N ASP A 71 1.25 7.28 -6.10
CA ASP A 71 2.53 7.67 -6.63
C ASP A 71 3.32 6.45 -7.14
N PRO A 72 3.82 6.48 -8.39
CA PRO A 72 4.53 5.33 -8.97
C PRO A 72 5.78 4.95 -8.17
N ALA A 73 6.52 5.90 -7.57
CA ALA A 73 7.71 5.59 -6.80
C ALA A 73 7.36 4.84 -5.50
N LYS A 74 6.24 5.20 -4.87
CA LYS A 74 5.73 4.52 -3.68
C LYS A 74 5.20 3.12 -4.00
N ILE A 75 4.54 2.97 -5.14
CA ILE A 75 4.08 1.66 -5.64
C ILE A 75 5.28 0.75 -5.90
N GLU A 76 6.33 1.27 -6.55
CA GLU A 76 7.56 0.51 -6.78
C GLU A 76 8.27 0.13 -5.48
N ASP A 77 8.35 1.01 -4.48
CA ASP A 77 8.87 0.68 -3.15
C ASP A 77 8.07 -0.47 -2.51
N MET A 78 6.74 -0.39 -2.59
CA MET A 78 5.87 -1.43 -2.05
C MET A 78 6.07 -2.78 -2.75
N ILE A 79 6.20 -2.79 -4.09
CA ILE A 79 6.36 -4.02 -4.88
C ILE A 79 7.75 -4.64 -4.71
N THR A 80 8.80 -3.82 -4.67
CA THR A 80 10.18 -4.31 -4.71
C THR A 80 10.80 -4.52 -3.34
N ARG A 81 10.39 -3.75 -2.33
CA ARG A 81 11.00 -3.79 -0.99
C ARG A 81 10.11 -4.36 0.08
N ARG A 82 8.79 -4.12 -0.01
CA ARG A 82 7.83 -4.50 1.04
C ARG A 82 7.22 -5.87 0.77
N LEU A 83 6.49 -6.01 -0.33
CA LEU A 83 5.78 -7.22 -0.69
C LEU A 83 6.62 -8.51 -0.68
N PRO A 84 7.89 -8.54 -1.17
CA PRO A 84 8.69 -9.76 -1.11
C PRO A 84 9.15 -10.13 0.31
N VAL A 85 9.23 -9.17 1.23
CA VAL A 85 9.53 -9.42 2.65
C VAL A 85 8.26 -9.90 3.36
N GLY A 86 7.15 -9.18 3.17
CA GLY A 86 5.87 -9.48 3.80
C GLY A 86 5.92 -9.45 5.34
N PRO A 87 4.86 -9.93 6.01
CA PRO A 87 4.87 -10.15 7.45
C PRO A 87 5.76 -11.36 7.82
N PRO A 88 6.25 -11.44 9.07
CA PRO A 88 7.21 -12.46 9.51
C PRO A 88 6.71 -13.90 9.38
N ALA A 89 5.39 -14.11 9.36
CA ALA A 89 4.77 -15.42 9.18
C ALA A 89 4.51 -15.79 7.70
N ALA A 90 4.70 -14.85 6.77
CA ALA A 90 4.49 -15.09 5.34
C ALA A 90 5.76 -15.54 4.63
N THR A 91 5.59 -16.28 3.55
CA THR A 91 6.69 -16.60 2.64
C THR A 91 6.25 -16.30 1.23
N VAL A 92 6.80 -15.25 0.64
CA VAL A 92 6.48 -14.85 -0.73
C VAL A 92 7.40 -15.57 -1.70
N THR A 93 6.81 -16.32 -2.63
CA THR A 93 7.55 -17.05 -3.67
C THR A 93 7.63 -16.27 -4.97
N ALA A 94 6.60 -15.46 -5.27
CA ALA A 94 6.61 -14.60 -6.44
C ALA A 94 5.71 -13.37 -6.23
N VAL A 95 6.15 -12.24 -6.77
CA VAL A 95 5.36 -10.99 -6.84
C VAL A 95 5.20 -10.66 -8.31
N VAL A 96 3.96 -10.68 -8.81
CA VAL A 96 3.64 -10.44 -10.22
C VAL A 96 2.86 -9.13 -10.33
N PRO A 97 3.55 -7.99 -10.56
CA PRO A 97 2.90 -6.72 -10.83
C PRO A 97 2.36 -6.68 -12.27
N SER A 98 1.23 -6.03 -12.46
CA SER A 98 0.54 -5.83 -13.73
C SER A 98 -0.12 -4.45 -13.76
N PRO A 99 -0.05 -3.70 -14.86
CA PRO A 99 -0.71 -2.41 -14.97
C PRO A 99 -2.23 -2.55 -14.77
N ALA A 100 -2.82 -1.64 -14.01
CA ALA A 100 -4.24 -1.62 -13.72
C ALA A 100 -4.77 -0.18 -13.68
N GLU A 101 -6.08 -0.02 -13.71
CA GLU A 101 -6.69 1.29 -13.52
C GLU A 101 -6.44 1.80 -12.09
N PRO A 102 -6.00 3.07 -11.94
CA PRO A 102 -5.86 3.68 -10.63
C PRO A 102 -7.24 3.80 -9.98
N VAL A 103 -7.32 3.55 -8.67
CA VAL A 103 -8.52 3.83 -7.88
C VAL A 103 -8.48 5.22 -7.28
N ASP A 104 -9.67 5.74 -7.01
CA ASP A 104 -9.87 6.99 -6.31
C ASP A 104 -9.12 7.02 -4.97
N PRO A 105 -8.31 8.06 -4.71
CA PRO A 105 -7.59 8.19 -3.45
C PRO A 105 -8.53 8.36 -2.25
N SER A 106 -9.75 8.85 -2.47
CA SER A 106 -10.77 8.99 -1.43
C SER A 106 -11.35 7.65 -0.97
N ALA A 107 -11.13 6.56 -1.73
CA ALA A 107 -11.56 5.23 -1.33
C ALA A 107 -10.68 4.61 -0.21
N GLY A 108 -9.50 5.18 0.04
CA GLY A 108 -8.54 4.61 1.00
C GLY A 108 -8.00 3.25 0.56
N PHE A 109 -7.59 2.43 1.53
CA PHE A 109 -7.13 1.06 1.28
C PHE A 109 -8.06 0.04 1.94
N GLU A 110 -8.74 -0.78 1.14
CA GLU A 110 -9.77 -1.70 1.63
C GLU A 110 -9.34 -3.17 1.62
N ILE A 111 -9.66 -3.92 2.69
CA ILE A 111 -9.52 -5.37 2.72
C ILE A 111 -10.80 -6.01 2.18
N LYS A 112 -10.75 -6.54 0.95
CA LYS A 112 -11.89 -7.17 0.27
C LYS A 112 -12.06 -8.65 0.61
N PHE A 113 -13.29 -9.14 0.42
CA PHE A 113 -13.65 -10.54 0.58
C PHE A 113 -12.83 -11.46 -0.35
N THR A 114 -12.62 -12.70 0.13
CA THR A 114 -11.90 -13.73 -0.63
C THR A 114 -12.73 -14.17 -1.83
N VAL A 115 -12.10 -14.23 -3.02
CA VAL A 115 -12.76 -14.62 -4.27
C VAL A 115 -12.26 -15.94 -4.82
#